data_AF-A0A7C6QFK4-F1
#
_entry.id   AF-A0A7C6QFK4-F1
#
_cell.length_a   1.000
_cell.length_b   1.000
_cell.length_c   1.000
_cell.angle_alpha   90.00
_cell.angle_beta   90.00
_cell.angle_gamma   90.00
#
_symmetry.space_group_name_H-M   'P 1'
#
loop_
_entity.id
_entity.type
_entity.pdbx_description
1 polymer ?
#
loop_
_entity_poly.entity_id
_entity_poly.type
_entity_poly.pdbx_seq_one_letter_code
_entity_poly.pdbx_strand_id
1 'polypeptide(L)'
;PLKLVSDAAVSAFVNGVLKEQLTYGANGIYRGTFFPKPGDEIKIEVAAEGFGRIKSQTVIPKKPGIAVTDSTVTVREGEYTVSNQPNTVNKSTTRTCRYS
;
A
#
# COMPACT_ATOMS: atom_id res chain seq x y z
N PRO A 1 -33.45 -8.87 -8.25
CA PRO A 1 -33.20 -7.78 -7.28
C PRO A 1 -32.35 -8.29 -6.10
N LEU A 2 -31.25 -7.60 -5.77
CA LEU A 2 -30.50 -7.90 -4.54
C LEU A 2 -31.33 -7.41 -3.34
N LYS A 3 -31.67 -8.30 -2.41
CA LYS A 3 -32.33 -7.90 -1.16
C LYS A 3 -31.35 -7.10 -0.31
N LEU A 4 -31.78 -5.93 0.16
CA LEU A 4 -31.04 -5.17 1.15
C LEU A 4 -31.21 -5.86 2.51
N VAL A 5 -30.10 -6.19 3.17
CA VAL A 5 -30.11 -6.78 4.52
C VAL A 5 -29.89 -5.66 5.53
N SER A 6 -30.92 -5.34 6.29
CA SER A 6 -30.92 -4.24 7.26
C SER A 6 -30.64 -4.67 8.70
N ASP A 7 -30.68 -5.97 8.97
CA ASP A 7 -30.65 -6.60 10.29
C ASP A 7 -29.40 -7.48 10.49
N ALA A 8 -28.30 -7.18 9.78
CA ALA A 8 -27.07 -7.94 9.97
C ALA A 8 -26.35 -7.51 11.25
N ALA A 9 -25.99 -8.49 12.07
CA ALA A 9 -24.99 -8.31 13.12
C ALA A 9 -23.60 -8.29 12.49
N VAL A 10 -22.91 -7.16 12.61
CA VAL A 10 -21.56 -6.96 12.04
C VAL A 10 -20.56 -6.75 13.16
N SER A 11 -19.66 -7.70 13.34
CA SER A 11 -18.63 -7.70 14.38
C SER A 11 -17.26 -7.39 13.80
N ALA A 12 -16.55 -6.44 14.40
CA ALA A 12 -15.16 -6.14 14.07
C ALA A 12 -14.21 -6.71 15.12
N PHE A 13 -13.21 -7.45 14.65
CA PHE A 13 -12.15 -8.04 15.45
C PHE A 13 -10.81 -7.42 15.06
N VAL A 14 -9.97 -7.19 16.06
CA VAL A 14 -8.62 -6.64 15.88
C VAL A 14 -7.63 -7.60 16.52
N ASN A 15 -6.68 -8.11 15.74
CA ASN A 15 -5.68 -9.08 16.20
C ASN A 15 -6.34 -10.28 16.92
N GLY A 16 -7.43 -10.80 16.36
CA GLY A 16 -8.20 -11.94 16.88
C GLY A 16 -9.21 -11.64 17.99
N VAL A 17 -9.22 -10.43 18.57
CA VAL A 17 -10.10 -10.07 19.70
C VAL A 17 -11.30 -9.27 19.21
N LEU A 18 -12.52 -9.60 19.67
CA LEU A 18 -13.71 -8.82 19.38
C LEU A 18 -13.53 -7.40 19.94
N LYS A 19 -13.55 -6.41 19.04
CA LYS A 19 -13.31 -5.02 19.41
C LYS A 19 -14.61 -4.26 19.59
N GLU A 20 -15.53 -4.39 18.63
CA GLU A 20 -16.83 -3.73 18.67
C GLU A 20 -17.85 -4.43 17.76
N GLN A 21 -19.12 -4.20 18.06
CA GLN A 21 -20.22 -4.41 17.11
C GLN A 21 -20.43 -3.12 16.35
N LEU A 22 -20.46 -3.19 15.01
CA LEU A 22 -20.66 -2.03 14.16
C LEU A 22 -22.14 -1.63 14.14
N THR A 23 -22.40 -0.34 14.14
CA THR A 23 -23.76 0.21 14.09
C THR A 23 -24.19 0.38 12.65
N TYR A 24 -25.38 -0.11 12.31
CA TYR A 24 -25.99 0.14 11.00
C TYR A 24 -26.27 1.63 10.81
N GLY A 25 -25.78 2.20 9.70
CA GLY A 25 -26.07 3.57 9.31
C GLY A 25 -27.21 3.63 8.30
N ALA A 26 -26.88 3.39 7.03
CA ALA A 26 -27.84 3.36 5.92
C ALA A 26 -27.22 2.64 4.72
N ASN A 27 -28.06 2.13 3.81
CA ASN A 27 -27.62 1.55 2.52
C ASN A 27 -26.57 0.44 2.65
N GLY A 28 -26.67 -0.41 3.68
CA GLY A 28 -25.70 -1.48 3.94
C GLY A 28 -24.37 -1.01 4.54
N ILE A 29 -24.23 0.27 4.89
CA ILE A 29 -23.03 0.81 5.52
C ILE A 29 -23.13 0.63 7.04
N TYR A 30 -22.11 -0.01 7.61
CA TYR A 30 -21.91 -0.16 9.04
C TYR A 30 -20.74 0.70 9.50
N ARG A 31 -20.87 1.35 10.66
CA ARG A 31 -19.86 2.26 11.22
C ARG A 31 -19.38 1.76 12.57
N GLY A 32 -18.06 1.74 12.73
CA GLY A 32 -17.38 1.53 14.00
C GLY A 32 -16.77 2.83 14.52
N THR A 33 -16.23 2.74 15.72
CA THR A 33 -15.54 3.83 16.43
C THR A 33 -14.04 3.56 16.58
N PHE A 34 -13.61 2.32 16.36
CA PHE A 34 -12.21 1.94 16.46
C PHE A 34 -11.37 2.56 15.33
N PHE A 35 -10.18 3.04 15.68
CA PHE A 35 -9.20 3.57 14.74
C PHE A 35 -8.00 2.60 14.64
N PRO A 36 -7.88 1.83 13.54
CA PRO A 36 -6.82 0.85 13.36
C PRO A 36 -5.42 1.47 13.27
N LYS A 37 -4.42 0.73 13.74
CA LYS A 37 -3.01 1.09 13.62
C LYS A 37 -2.34 0.32 12.47
N PRO A 38 -1.27 0.86 11.88
CA PRO A 38 -0.48 0.12 10.90
C PRO A 38 -0.01 -1.23 11.45
N GLY A 39 -0.23 -2.29 10.69
CA GLY A 39 0.06 -3.66 11.09
C GLY A 39 -1.05 -4.37 11.87
N ASP A 40 -2.14 -3.70 12.26
CA ASP A 40 -3.29 -4.38 12.84
C ASP A 40 -3.94 -5.30 11.81
N GLU A 41 -4.29 -6.51 12.25
CA GLU A 41 -5.14 -7.42 11.50
C GLU A 41 -6.60 -7.15 11.86
N ILE A 42 -7.39 -6.80 10.85
CA ILE A 42 -8.82 -6.52 10.98
C ILE A 42 -9.60 -7.68 10.37
N LYS A 43 -10.46 -8.30 11.16
CA LYS A 43 -11.44 -9.29 10.69
C LYS A 43 -12.85 -8.75 10.90
N ILE A 44 -13.68 -8.83 9.88
CA ILE A 44 -15.12 -8.53 9.94
C ILE A 44 -15.89 -9.83 9.83
N GLU A 45 -16.81 -10.08 10.76
CA GLU A 45 -17.78 -11.17 10.66
C GLU A 45 -19.19 -10.59 10.55
N VAL A 46 -19.96 -11.07 9.59
CA VAL A 46 -21.34 -10.65 9.32
C VAL A 46 -22.27 -11.84 9.47
N ALA A 47 -23.35 -11.67 10.24
CA ALA A 47 -24.41 -12.65 10.39
C ALA A 47 -25.77 -11.97 10.23
N ALA A 48 -26.64 -12.53 9.41
CA ALA A 48 -28.02 -12.08 9.24
C ALA A 48 -28.95 -13.29 9.18
N GLU A 49 -30.19 -13.13 9.63
CA GLU A 49 -31.15 -14.21 9.64
C GLU A 49 -31.47 -14.70 8.21
N GLY A 50 -31.45 -16.02 8.01
CA GLY A 50 -31.68 -16.62 6.69
C GLY A 50 -30.50 -16.53 5.72
N PHE A 51 -29.34 -16.01 6.15
CA PHE A 51 -28.12 -15.94 5.34
C PHE A 51 -26.95 -16.70 5.99
N GLY A 52 -26.03 -17.18 5.14
CA GLY A 52 -24.77 -17.74 5.61
C GLY A 52 -23.90 -16.66 6.27
N ARG A 53 -23.14 -17.04 7.29
CA ARG A 53 -22.16 -16.13 7.93
C ARG A 53 -21.04 -15.82 6.96
N ILE A 54 -20.69 -14.55 6.83
CA ILE A 54 -19.60 -14.08 5.97
C ILE A 54 -18.45 -13.60 6.85
N LYS A 55 -17.22 -13.88 6.42
CA LYS A 55 -16.00 -13.44 7.09
C LYS A 55 -15.06 -12.81 6.07
N SER A 56 -14.41 -11.73 6.46
CA SER A 56 -13.36 -11.09 5.68
C SER A 56 -12.24 -10.64 6.61
N GLN A 57 -11.01 -10.62 6.11
CA GLN A 57 -9.81 -10.31 6.89
C GLN A 57 -8.84 -9.50 6.04
N THR A 58 -8.21 -8.50 6.66
CA THR A 58 -7.22 -7.63 6.03
C THR A 58 -6.19 -7.17 7.06
N VAL A 59 -5.04 -6.69 6.59
CA VAL A 59 -4.00 -6.09 7.43
C VAL A 59 -3.81 -4.64 7.02
N ILE A 60 -3.78 -3.74 8.01
CA ILE A 60 -3.54 -2.31 7.74
C ILE A 60 -2.10 -2.12 7.25
N PRO A 61 -1.89 -1.55 6.05
CA PRO A 61 -0.55 -1.37 5.51
C PRO A 61 0.33 -0.50 6.40
N LYS A 62 1.61 -0.85 6.50
CA LYS A 62 2.63 0.02 7.09
C LYS A 62 2.97 1.15 6.12
N LYS A 63 3.36 2.31 6.64
CA LYS A 63 3.86 3.42 5.81
C LYS A 63 5.06 2.90 5.00
N PRO A 64 5.09 3.10 3.67
CA PRO A 64 6.25 2.72 2.87
C PRO A 64 7.45 3.58 3.29
N GLY A 65 8.63 2.96 3.36
CA GLY A 65 9.88 3.71 3.47
C GLY A 65 10.16 4.36 2.12
N ILE A 66 10.06 5.69 2.04
CA ILE A 66 10.46 6.44 0.84
C ILE A 66 11.97 6.69 0.95
N ALA A 67 12.74 6.02 0.11
CA ALA A 67 14.17 6.31 -0.04
C ALA A 67 14.34 7.35 -1.16
N VAL A 68 14.83 8.54 -0.80
CA VAL A 68 15.22 9.57 -1.79
C VAL A 68 16.68 9.34 -2.14
N THR A 69 16.98 9.16 -3.43
CA THR A 69 18.34 8.98 -3.93
C THR A 69 18.75 10.22 -4.72
N ASP A 70 19.72 10.98 -4.21
CA ASP A 70 20.32 12.09 -4.97
C ASP A 70 21.33 11.54 -5.98
N SER A 71 21.19 11.93 -7.24
CA SER A 71 22.14 11.60 -8.31
C SER A 71 22.87 12.87 -8.74
N THR A 72 24.20 12.91 -8.57
CA THR A 72 25.04 13.98 -9.10
C THR A 72 25.68 13.54 -10.42
N VAL A 73 25.48 14.32 -11.48
CA VAL A 73 26.18 14.12 -12.76
C VAL A 73 27.34 15.12 -12.82
N THR A 74 28.57 14.63 -12.72
CA THR A 74 29.76 15.45 -12.97
C THR A 74 30.19 15.26 -14.42
N VAL A 75 29.93 16.25 -15.27
CA VAL A 75 30.53 16.31 -16.61
C VAL A 75 31.92 16.92 -16.46
N ARG A 76 32.97 16.14 -16.76
CA ARG A 76 34.32 16.68 -16.95
C ARG A 76 34.54 16.83 -18.45
N GLU A 77 34.61 18.06 -18.93
CA GLU A 77 35.08 18.34 -20.28
C GLU A 77 36.59 18.10 -20.30
N GLY A 78 37.00 17.01 -20.95
CA GLY A 78 38.39 16.84 -21.34
C GLY A 78 38.59 17.57 -22.67
N GLU A 79 39.49 18.55 -22.72
CA GLU A 79 40.01 19.04 -23.99
C GLU A 79 40.76 17.88 -24.67
N TYR A 80 40.23 17.43 -25.80
CA TYR A 80 40.96 16.56 -26.71
C TYR A 80 41.36 17.39 -27.93
N THR A 81 42.67 17.55 -28.16
CA THR A 81 43.17 18.03 -29.44
C THR A 81 42.95 16.93 -30.49
N VAL A 82 41.95 17.10 -31.36
CA VAL A 82 41.64 16.17 -32.45
C VAL A 82 42.47 16.54 -33.68
N SER A 83 43.48 15.73 -34.04
CA SER A 83 44.02 15.74 -35.40
C SER A 83 43.23 14.75 -36.27
N ASN A 84 42.37 15.29 -37.13
CA ASN A 84 41.75 14.68 -38.32
C ASN A 84 41.14 13.26 -38.18
N GLN A 85 39.81 13.13 -38.02
CA GLN A 85 38.91 12.20 -38.76
C GLN A 85 37.45 12.15 -38.18
N PRO A 86 36.44 11.64 -38.93
CA PRO A 86 35.01 11.94 -38.73
C PRO A 86 34.41 11.43 -37.42
N ASN A 87 33.54 12.25 -36.85
CA ASN A 87 32.86 12.08 -35.56
C ASN A 87 32.24 10.69 -35.37
N THR A 88 32.91 9.83 -34.60
CA THR A 88 32.33 8.60 -34.06
C THR A 88 32.28 8.74 -32.53
N VAL A 89 31.08 8.90 -31.98
CA VAL A 89 30.89 9.09 -30.53
C VAL A 89 30.92 7.73 -29.83
N ASN A 90 32.04 7.40 -29.19
CA ASN A 90 32.15 6.21 -28.36
C ASN A 90 31.71 6.51 -26.91
N LYS A 91 30.55 6.00 -26.52
CA LYS A 91 29.99 6.17 -25.16
C LYS A 91 30.50 5.05 -24.23
N SER A 92 31.47 5.36 -23.38
CA SER A 92 31.92 4.43 -22.34
C SER A 92 31.12 4.66 -21.05
N THR A 93 30.45 3.62 -20.55
CA THR A 93 29.65 3.67 -19.32
C THR A 93 30.37 2.90 -18.22
N THR A 94 30.81 3.57 -17.17
CA THR A 94 31.35 2.92 -15.96
C THR A 94 30.41 3.20 -14.79
N ARG A 95 29.91 2.14 -14.14
CA ARG A 95 29.01 2.21 -12.98
C ARG A 95 29.79 1.76 -11.74
N THR A 96 29.88 2.62 -10.72
CA THR A 96 30.45 2.24 -9.42
C THR A 96 29.38 2.38 -8.36
N CYS A 97 28.97 1.25 -7.78
CA CYS A 97 28.05 1.20 -6.64
C CYS A 97 28.86 1.11 -5.33
N ARG A 98 28.53 1.93 -4.33
CA ARG A 98 29.01 1.75 -2.95
C ARG A 98 27.81 1.55 -2.03
N TYR A 99 27.85 0.47 -1.25
CA TYR A 99 26.87 0.15 -0.21
C TYR A 99 27.39 0.67 1.14
N SER A 100 26.51 1.23 1.95
CA SER A 100 26.74 1.63 3.34
C SER A 100 25.82 0.85 4.27
#